data_AF-A0A4R6C2Y6-F1
#
_entry.id   AF-A0A4R6C2Y6-F1
#
_cell.length_a   1.000
_cell.length_b   1.000
_cell.length_c   1.000
_cell.angle_alpha   90.00
_cell.angle_beta   90.00
_cell.angle_gamma   90.00
#
_symmetry.space_group_name_H-M   'P 1'
#
loop_
_entity.id
_entity.type
_entity.pdbx_description
1 polymer ?
#
loop_
_entity_poly.entity_id
_entity_poly.type
_entity_poly.pdbx_seq_one_letter_code
_entity_poly.pdbx_strand_id
1 'polypeptide(L)'
;MKSVALKVKEMIKRSFRTDEGFTLIEMLLVLLVISVLIIVIIPNIAKQSDNVQSTGCTAQVKMVQGQMEAYKLQTGKTPTSVQDLVPDFLKENQTQCKNGKAINIVNGEAVASS
;
A
#
# COMPACT_ATOMS: atom_id res chain seq x y z
N MET A 1 29.71 -64.44 -28.66
CA MET A 1 30.61 -63.64 -27.80
C MET A 1 30.49 -62.11 -27.97
N LYS A 2 30.37 -61.54 -29.19
CA LYS A 2 30.28 -60.06 -29.38
C LYS A 2 29.06 -59.36 -28.74
N SER A 3 27.93 -60.05 -28.58
CA SER A 3 26.68 -59.47 -28.03
C SER A 3 26.74 -59.17 -26.51
N VAL A 4 27.59 -59.87 -25.77
CA VAL A 4 27.76 -59.67 -24.31
C VAL A 4 28.58 -58.42 -24.02
N ALA A 5 29.68 -58.22 -24.75
CA ALA A 5 30.53 -57.03 -24.62
C ALA A 5 29.78 -55.72 -24.94
N LEU A 6 28.84 -55.76 -25.89
CA LEU A 6 28.04 -54.59 -26.25
C LEU A 6 27.04 -54.20 -25.15
N LYS A 7 26.38 -55.20 -24.53
CA LYS A 7 25.48 -54.99 -23.38
C LYS A 7 26.21 -54.45 -22.15
N VAL A 8 27.44 -54.90 -21.90
CA VAL A 8 28.27 -54.40 -20.79
C VAL A 8 28.67 -52.94 -21.02
N LYS A 9 28.99 -52.56 -22.27
CA LYS A 9 29.33 -51.17 -22.65
C LYS A 9 28.16 -50.20 -22.49
N GLU A 10 26.94 -50.66 -22.79
CA GLU A 10 25.69 -49.91 -22.56
C GLU A 10 25.33 -49.80 -21.07
N MET A 11 25.62 -50.83 -20.26
CA MET A 11 25.38 -50.81 -18.80
C MET A 11 26.28 -49.80 -18.07
N ILE A 12 27.54 -49.67 -18.48
CA ILE A 12 28.51 -48.74 -17.88
C ILE A 12 28.17 -47.27 -18.22
N LYS A 13 27.44 -47.01 -19.32
CA LYS A 13 27.14 -45.65 -19.80
C LYS A 13 25.96 -44.98 -19.08
N ARG A 14 25.30 -45.63 -18.11
CA ARG A 14 23.94 -45.25 -17.72
C ARG A 14 23.68 -44.70 -16.32
N SER A 15 24.68 -44.30 -15.51
CA SER A 15 24.30 -43.71 -14.21
C SER A 15 25.36 -42.81 -13.57
N PHE A 16 25.45 -41.58 -14.05
CA PHE A 16 25.76 -40.41 -13.22
C PHE A 16 24.99 -39.21 -13.80
N ARG A 17 23.68 -39.16 -13.54
CA ARG A 17 22.96 -37.88 -13.57
C ARG A 17 23.13 -37.27 -12.19
N THR A 18 24.05 -36.34 -12.07
CA THR A 18 24.15 -35.45 -10.91
C THR A 18 23.03 -34.43 -11.05
N ASP A 19 21.92 -34.67 -10.37
CA ASP A 19 20.94 -33.61 -10.13
C ASP A 19 21.59 -32.64 -9.13
N GLU A 20 22.28 -31.62 -9.65
CA GLU A 20 22.87 -30.54 -8.86
C GLU A 20 21.73 -29.72 -8.24
N GLY A 21 21.34 -30.09 -7.02
CA GLY A 21 20.35 -29.38 -6.23
C GLY A 21 20.95 -28.15 -5.53
N PHE A 22 20.11 -27.13 -5.36
CA PHE A 22 20.39 -25.93 -4.57
C PHE A 22 21.09 -26.28 -3.24
N THR A 23 22.23 -25.64 -2.99
CA THR A 23 22.98 -25.86 -1.75
C THR A 23 22.39 -25.04 -0.60
N LEU A 24 22.62 -25.45 0.65
CA LEU A 24 22.22 -24.66 1.83
C LEU A 24 22.86 -23.26 1.84
N ILE A 25 24.10 -23.16 1.34
CA ILE A 25 24.82 -21.88 1.26
C ILE A 25 24.17 -20.94 0.24
N GLU A 26 23.59 -21.48 -0.85
CA GLU A 26 22.90 -20.69 -1.86
C GLU A 26 21.61 -20.07 -1.32
N MET A 27 20.83 -20.83 -0.55
CA MET A 27 19.65 -20.28 0.16
C MET A 27 20.03 -19.23 1.20
N LEU A 28 21.15 -19.40 1.89
CA LEU A 28 21.65 -18.42 2.87
C LEU A 28 22.02 -17.09 2.20
N LEU A 29 22.72 -17.13 1.06
CA LEU A 29 23.06 -15.92 0.31
C LEU A 29 21.81 -15.23 -0.25
N VAL A 30 20.80 -15.97 -0.68
CA VAL A 30 19.52 -15.39 -1.16
C VAL A 30 18.78 -14.68 -0.02
N LEU A 31 18.64 -15.31 1.14
CA LEU A 31 17.98 -14.67 2.31
C LEU A 31 18.76 -13.43 2.78
N LEU A 32 20.09 -13.47 2.72
CA LEU A 32 20.93 -12.31 3.00
C LEU A 32 20.60 -11.14 2.07
N VAL A 33 20.55 -11.37 0.76
CA VAL A 33 20.23 -10.30 -0.21
C VAL A 33 18.79 -9.79 -0.02
N ILE A 34 17.81 -10.68 0.16
CA ILE A 34 16.41 -10.29 0.39
C ILE A 34 16.27 -9.43 1.65
N SER A 35 16.99 -9.75 2.73
CA SER A 35 16.95 -8.98 3.97
C SER A 35 17.40 -7.53 3.78
N VAL A 36 18.47 -7.31 3.02
CA VAL A 36 18.98 -5.96 2.70
C VAL A 36 17.99 -5.19 1.84
N LEU A 37 17.38 -5.86 0.85
CA LEU A 37 16.37 -5.23 -0.01
C LEU A 37 15.13 -4.78 0.79
N ILE A 38 14.63 -5.61 1.71
CA ILE A 38 13.47 -5.29 2.54
C ILE A 38 13.73 -4.03 3.39
N ILE A 39 14.91 -3.93 4.02
CA ILE A 39 15.29 -2.77 4.85
C ILE A 39 15.25 -1.47 4.04
N VAL A 40 15.65 -1.49 2.76
CA VAL A 40 15.61 -0.30 1.89
C VAL A 40 14.20 0.02 1.42
N ILE A 41 13.39 -1.01 1.11
CA ILE A 41 12.06 -0.84 0.51
C ILE A 41 11.01 -0.35 1.52
N ILE A 42 10.96 -0.94 2.72
CA ILE A 42 9.95 -0.60 3.75
C ILE A 42 9.88 0.90 4.07
N PRO A 43 10.97 1.62 4.39
CA PRO A 43 10.89 3.03 4.75
C PRO A 43 10.43 3.90 3.56
N ASN A 44 10.74 3.49 2.34
CA ASN A 44 10.30 4.20 1.14
C ASN A 44 8.78 4.08 0.94
N ILE A 45 8.22 2.88 1.12
CA ILE A 45 6.77 2.64 1.06
C ILE A 45 6.04 3.39 2.17
N ALA A 46 6.55 3.34 3.40
CA ALA A 46 5.95 4.04 4.54
C ALA A 46 5.84 5.56 4.29
N LYS A 47 6.94 6.20 3.85
CA LYS A 47 6.95 7.63 3.51
C LYS A 47 5.96 7.96 2.39
N GLN A 48 5.85 7.10 1.38
CA GLN A 48 4.90 7.31 0.29
C GLN A 48 3.44 7.21 0.79
N SER A 49 3.17 6.28 1.71
CA SER A 49 1.85 6.14 2.34
C SER A 49 1.46 7.42 3.09
N ASP A 50 2.37 7.98 3.89
CA ASP A 50 2.11 9.21 4.66
C ASP A 50 1.82 10.40 3.72
N ASN A 51 2.59 10.54 2.64
CA ASN A 51 2.38 11.57 1.63
C ASN A 51 1.03 11.43 0.92
N VAL A 52 0.64 10.20 0.57
CA VAL A 52 -0.66 9.90 -0.04
C VAL A 52 -1.80 10.21 0.92
N GLN A 53 -1.65 9.88 2.21
CA GLN A 53 -2.64 10.21 3.24
C GLN A 53 -2.79 11.71 3.44
N SER A 54 -1.68 12.47 3.48
CA SER A 54 -1.69 13.93 3.61
C SER A 54 -2.34 14.62 2.40
N THR A 55 -1.96 14.19 1.19
CA THR A 55 -2.54 14.70 -0.07
C THR A 55 -4.04 14.36 -0.15
N GLY A 56 -4.40 13.12 0.22
CA GLY A 56 -5.80 12.69 0.30
C GLY A 56 -6.61 13.50 1.32
N CYS A 57 -6.01 13.83 2.47
CA CYS A 57 -6.65 14.67 3.48
C CYS A 57 -6.88 16.10 2.96
N THR A 58 -5.91 16.67 2.25
CA THR A 58 -6.06 17.98 1.60
C THR A 58 -7.20 17.98 0.57
N ALA A 59 -7.32 16.92 -0.22
CA ALA A 59 -8.42 16.76 -1.18
C ALA A 59 -9.77 16.60 -0.47
N GLN A 60 -9.82 15.85 0.63
CA GLN A 60 -11.02 15.68 1.45
C GLN A 60 -11.48 17.02 2.06
N VAL A 61 -10.56 17.83 2.57
CA VAL A 61 -10.87 19.18 3.09
C VAL A 61 -11.48 20.06 1.99
N LYS A 62 -10.90 20.05 0.78
CA LYS A 62 -11.47 20.79 -0.37
C LYS A 62 -12.87 20.30 -0.75
N MET A 63 -13.09 18.99 -0.70
CA MET A 63 -14.41 18.40 -0.94
C MET A 63 -15.42 18.89 0.11
N VAL A 64 -15.05 18.89 1.39
CA VAL A 64 -15.89 19.43 2.48
C VAL A 64 -16.16 20.92 2.28
N GLN A 65 -15.17 21.72 1.88
CA GLN A 65 -15.36 23.14 1.57
C GLN A 65 -16.41 23.33 0.47
N GLY A 66 -16.36 22.54 -0.61
CA GLY A 66 -17.38 22.58 -1.67
C GLY A 66 -18.77 22.21 -1.16
N GLN A 67 -18.87 21.27 -0.22
CA GLN A 67 -20.15 20.93 0.43
C GLN A 67 -20.66 22.06 1.33
N MET A 68 -19.78 22.78 2.02
CA MET A 68 -20.15 23.97 2.79
C MET A 68 -20.71 25.07 1.89
N GLU A 69 -20.13 25.27 0.71
CA GLU A 69 -20.64 26.22 -0.28
C GLU A 69 -22.02 25.79 -0.81
N ALA A 70 -22.21 24.50 -1.12
CA ALA A 70 -23.50 23.96 -1.51
C ALA A 70 -24.58 24.15 -0.42
N TYR A 71 -24.22 23.88 0.84
CA TYR A 71 -25.09 24.12 2.00
C TYR A 71 -25.49 25.60 2.10
N LYS A 72 -24.53 26.51 1.91
CA LYS A 72 -24.78 27.95 1.95
C LYS A 72 -25.70 28.40 0.82
N LEU A 73 -25.56 27.82 -0.38
CA LEU A 73 -26.45 28.12 -1.51
C LEU A 73 -27.88 27.64 -1.27
N GLN A 74 -28.07 26.49 -0.60
CA GLN A 74 -29.40 25.92 -0.36
C GLN A 74 -30.11 26.55 0.84
N THR A 75 -29.38 26.83 1.93
CA THR A 75 -29.98 27.27 3.21
C THR A 75 -29.84 28.77 3.46
N GLY A 76 -28.97 29.45 2.70
CA GLY A 76 -28.60 30.84 2.94
C GLY A 76 -27.72 31.06 4.18
N LYS A 77 -27.31 30.00 4.88
CA LYS A 77 -26.51 30.06 6.11
C LYS A 77 -25.15 29.40 5.91
N THR A 78 -24.10 29.95 6.50
CA THR A 78 -22.79 29.28 6.55
C THR A 78 -22.81 28.23 7.68
N PRO A 79 -22.39 26.99 7.42
CA PRO A 79 -22.34 25.96 8.45
C PRO A 79 -21.30 26.33 9.51
N THR A 80 -21.64 26.09 10.78
CA THR A 80 -20.77 26.39 11.92
C THR A 80 -20.00 25.17 12.41
N SER A 81 -20.54 23.98 12.14
CA SER A 81 -19.89 22.71 12.41
C SER A 81 -19.99 21.77 11.22
N VAL A 82 -19.06 20.82 11.11
CA VAL A 82 -19.10 19.77 10.08
C VAL A 82 -20.35 18.89 10.23
N GLN A 83 -20.89 18.76 11.46
CA GLN A 83 -22.13 18.02 11.70
C GLN A 83 -23.35 18.69 11.05
N ASP A 84 -23.33 20.01 10.79
CA ASP A 84 -24.42 20.70 10.09
C ASP A 84 -24.58 20.23 8.64
N LEU A 85 -23.56 19.55 8.10
CA LEU A 85 -23.51 19.02 6.74
C LEU A 85 -23.94 17.56 6.67
N VAL A 86 -24.09 16.87 7.80
CA VAL A 86 -24.43 15.45 7.87
C VAL A 86 -25.93 15.29 8.15
N PRO A 87 -26.64 14.36 7.49
CA PRO A 87 -26.17 13.45 6.44
C PRO A 87 -26.31 13.99 5.00
N ASP A 88 -26.96 15.15 4.84
CA ASP A 88 -27.48 15.60 3.54
C ASP A 88 -26.38 15.98 2.54
N PHE A 89 -25.25 16.51 3.02
CA PHE A 89 -24.12 16.96 2.19
C PHE A 89 -22.85 16.12 2.41
N LEU A 90 -22.71 15.50 3.58
CA LEU A 90 -21.58 14.64 3.94
C LEU A 90 -22.06 13.36 4.62
N LYS A 91 -21.36 12.26 4.34
CA LYS A 91 -21.49 11.02 5.10
C LYS A 91 -20.70 11.11 6.40
N GLU A 92 -21.10 10.36 7.43
CA GLU A 92 -20.41 10.34 8.74
C GLU A 92 -18.90 10.04 8.61
N ASN A 93 -18.53 9.14 7.69
CA ASN A 93 -17.13 8.77 7.46
C ASN A 93 -16.31 9.81 6.68
N GLN A 94 -16.93 10.89 6.20
CA GLN A 94 -16.26 11.98 5.46
C GLN A 94 -15.88 13.16 6.36
N THR A 95 -16.22 13.09 7.66
CA THR A 95 -15.89 14.12 8.67
C THR A 95 -14.46 14.01 9.18
N GLN A 96 -13.72 12.98 8.75
CA GLN A 96 -12.35 12.72 9.16
C GLN A 96 -11.51 12.23 7.98
N CYS A 97 -10.23 12.57 8.00
CA CYS A 97 -9.25 12.07 7.06
C CYS A 97 -8.88 10.61 7.38
N LYS A 98 -8.36 9.89 6.36
CA LYS A 98 -7.93 8.49 6.50
C LYS A 98 -6.79 8.27 7.51
N ASN A 99 -6.04 9.32 7.83
CA ASN A 99 -5.00 9.33 8.85
C ASN A 99 -5.53 9.64 10.27
N GLY A 100 -6.85 9.72 10.46
CA GLY A 100 -7.48 9.98 11.76
C GLY A 100 -7.62 11.46 12.13
N LYS A 101 -7.19 12.41 11.27
CA LYS A 101 -7.39 13.84 11.52
C LYS A 101 -8.86 14.22 11.30
N ALA A 102 -9.53 14.70 12.34
CA ALA A 102 -10.88 15.24 12.22
C ALA A 102 -10.89 16.54 11.40
N ILE A 103 -11.92 16.75 10.58
CA ILE A 103 -12.13 18.00 9.85
C ILE A 103 -13.06 18.87 10.68
N ASN A 104 -12.64 20.11 10.94
CA ASN A 104 -13.40 21.11 11.67
C ASN A 104 -13.62 22.34 10.79
N ILE A 105 -14.62 23.15 11.13
CA ILE A 105 -14.86 24.43 10.48
C ILE A 105 -14.29 25.53 11.37
N VAL A 106 -13.35 26.31 10.85
CA VAL A 106 -12.72 27.44 11.55
C VAL A 106 -12.81 28.66 10.65
N ASN A 107 -13.40 29.75 11.16
CA ASN A 107 -13.60 31.00 10.40
C ASN A 107 -14.34 30.83 9.05
N GLY A 108 -15.20 29.80 8.93
CA GLY A 108 -15.93 29.51 7.69
C GLY A 108 -15.15 28.70 6.65
N GLU A 109 -13.98 28.17 7.02
CA GLU A 109 -13.18 27.26 6.18
C GLU A 109 -13.07 25.88 6.83
N ALA A 110 -13.11 24.84 5.99
CA ALA A 110 -12.80 23.48 6.41
C ALA A 110 -11.30 23.33 6.66
N VAL A 111 -10.91 22.82 7.83
CA VAL A 111 -9.52 22.62 8.24
C VAL A 111 -9.37 21.24 8.87
N ALA A 112 -8.35 20.48 8.43
CA ALA A 112 -7.98 19.23 9.09
C ALA A 112 -7.23 19.52 10.39
N SER A 113 -7.59 18.80 11.45
CA SER A 113 -6.91 18.88 12.75
C SER A 113 -5.43 18.53 12.62
N SER A 114 -4.58 19.26 13.35
CA SER A 114 -3.13 18.99 13.39
C SER A 114 -2.83 17.67 14.07
#